data_AF-A0A920SKA8-F1
#
_entry.id   AF-A0A920SKA8-F1
#
_cell.length_a   1.000
_cell.length_b   1.000
_cell.length_c   1.000
_cell.angle_alpha   90.00
_cell.angle_beta   90.00
_cell.angle_gamma   90.00
#
_symmetry.space_group_name_H-M   'P 1'
#
loop_
_entity.id
_entity.type
_entity.pdbx_description
1 polymer ?
#
loop_
_entity_poly.entity_id
_entity_poly.type
_entity_poly.pdbx_seq_one_letter_code
_entity_poly.pdbx_strand_id
1 'polypeptide(L)'
;MILEMGLILAMTIVGGLGTLTGPVIGALLLVILWEFMRDISPYAHMLLFATLVIVVMKFFRGGLFGLVSPWLKQKNLIGKAPPFTVE
;
A
#
# COMPACT_ATOMS: atom_id res chain seq x y z
N MET A 1 -9.44 -9.50 17.79
CA MET A 1 -7.98 -9.73 17.62
C MET A 1 -7.62 -10.18 16.21
N ILE A 2 -8.15 -11.28 15.66
CA ILE A 2 -7.73 -11.78 14.33
C ILE A 2 -8.05 -10.78 13.19
N LEU A 3 -9.21 -10.12 13.24
CA LEU A 3 -9.65 -9.19 12.20
C LEU A 3 -8.83 -7.89 12.19
N GLU A 4 -8.49 -7.39 13.38
CA GLU A 4 -7.60 -6.22 13.57
C GLU A 4 -6.22 -6.46 12.93
N MET A 5 -5.64 -7.64 13.16
CA MET A 5 -4.35 -8.02 12.57
C MET A 5 -4.46 -8.18 11.04
N GLY A 6 -5.56 -8.75 10.55
CA GLY A 6 -5.84 -8.87 9.12
C GLY A 6 -5.94 -7.53 8.40
N LEU A 7 -6.50 -6.51 9.07
CA LEU A 7 -6.58 -5.14 8.55
C LEU A 7 -5.19 -4.52 8.40
N ILE A 8 -4.31 -4.67 9.40
CA ILE A 8 -2.94 -4.14 9.34
C ILE A 8 -2.15 -4.80 8.20
N LEU A 9 -2.32 -6.11 8.02
CA LEU A 9 -1.73 -6.84 6.89
C LEU A 9 -2.31 -6.37 5.56
N ALA A 10 -3.61 -6.13 5.46
CA ALA A 10 -4.22 -5.58 4.26
C ALA A 10 -3.65 -4.19 3.91
N MET A 11 -3.51 -3.29 4.89
CA MET A 11 -2.94 -1.95 4.69
C MET A 11 -1.52 -1.98 4.14
N THR A 12 -0.67 -2.85 4.71
CA THR A 12 0.72 -3.02 4.27
C THR A 12 0.81 -3.64 2.88
N ILE A 13 0.00 -4.66 2.58
CA ILE A 13 0.04 -5.35 1.29
C ILE A 13 -0.55 -4.46 0.17
N VAL A 14 -1.67 -3.77 0.43
CA VAL A 14 -2.28 -2.83 -0.52
C VAL A 14 -1.35 -1.64 -0.82
N GLY A 15 -0.67 -1.12 0.21
CA GLY A 15 0.32 -0.06 0.07
C GLY A 15 1.57 -0.46 -0.71
N GLY A 16 2.01 -1.71 -0.53
CA GLY A 16 3.19 -2.30 -1.15
C GLY A 16 4.20 -2.79 -0.12
N LEU A 17 4.77 -3.98 -0.36
CA LEU A 17 5.79 -4.60 0.49
C LEU A 17 7.18 -4.10 0.09
N GLY A 18 7.93 -3.52 1.03
CA GLY A 18 9.35 -3.17 0.83
C GLY A 18 9.73 -1.70 1.05
N THR A 19 8.78 -0.80 1.31
CA THR A 19 9.06 0.58 1.75
C THR A 19 8.17 0.98 2.91
N LEU A 20 8.56 2.02 3.64
CA LEU A 20 7.75 2.57 4.74
C LEU A 20 6.61 3.47 4.21
N THR A 21 6.81 4.11 3.06
CA THR A 21 5.84 5.01 2.42
C THR A 21 4.63 4.27 1.87
N GLY A 22 4.81 3.06 1.31
CA GLY A 22 3.71 2.24 0.76
C GLY A 22 2.64 1.93 1.81
N PRO A 23 2.98 1.27 2.93
CA PRO A 23 2.05 0.97 4.02
C PRO A 23 1.35 2.20 4.60
N VAL A 24 2.03 3.35 4.72
CA VAL A 24 1.42 4.59 5.22
C VAL A 24 0.30 5.07 4.31
N ILE A 25 0.53 5.04 2.99
CA ILE A 25 -0.50 5.41 2.00
C ILE A 25 -1.63 4.37 2.00
N GLY A 26 -1.29 3.08 2.05
CA GLY A 26 -2.26 1.98 2.11
C GLY A 26 -3.14 2.04 3.37
N ALA A 27 -2.56 2.40 4.52
CA ALA A 27 -3.29 2.59 5.77
C ALA A 27 -4.27 3.76 5.68
N LEU A 28 -3.82 4.93 5.21
CA LEU A 28 -4.69 6.09 5.02
C LEU A 28 -5.89 5.75 4.12
N LEU A 29 -5.63 5.11 2.98
CA LEU A 29 -6.66 4.80 2.00
C LEU A 29 -7.67 3.77 2.52
N LEU A 30 -7.18 2.67 3.11
CA LEU A 30 -8.07 1.63 3.65
C LEU A 30 -8.83 2.10 4.89
N VAL A 31 -8.25 2.93 5.76
CA VAL A 31 -8.97 3.46 6.95
C VAL A 31 -10.11 4.38 6.52
N ILE A 32 -9.87 5.31 5.59
CA ILE A 32 -10.91 6.21 5.08
C ILE A 32 -12.02 5.40 4.42
N LEU A 33 -11.64 4.42 3.59
CA LEU A 33 -12.60 3.55 2.93
C LEU A 33 -13.41 2.72 3.92
N TRP A 34 -12.76 2.17 4.94
CA TRP A 34 -13.40 1.39 6.00
C TRP A 34 -14.43 2.22 6.76
N GLU A 35 -14.06 3.45 7.14
CA GLU A 35 -14.96 4.38 7.82
C GLU A 35 -16.16 4.76 6.95
N PHE A 36 -15.92 5.08 5.68
CA PHE A 36 -16.99 5.41 4.73
C PHE A 36 -17.94 4.23 4.47
N MET A 37 -17.41 3.00 4.42
CA MET A 37 -18.22 1.80 4.26
C MET A 37 -19.02 1.46 5.52
N ARG A 38 -18.49 1.78 6.70
CA ARG A 38 -19.16 1.60 7.99
C ARG A 38 -20.44 2.45 8.07
N ASP A 39 -20.40 3.68 7.54
CA ASP A 39 -21.56 4.58 7.53
C ASP A 39 -22.70 4.12 6.61
N ILE A 40 -22.38 3.39 5.53
CA ILE A 40 -23.38 2.99 4.52
C ILE A 40 -24.19 1.76 4.94
N SER A 41 -23.57 0.77 5.60
CA SER A 41 -24.28 -0.45 6.03
C SER A 41 -23.61 -1.14 7.21
N PRO A 42 -24.26 -1.19 8.39
CA PRO A 42 -23.72 -1.84 9.59
C PRO A 42 -23.46 -3.35 9.43
N TYR A 43 -24.16 -4.03 8.52
CA TYR A 43 -24.10 -5.49 8.39
C TYR A 43 -23.31 -5.97 7.17
N ALA A 44 -23.28 -5.21 6.07
CA ALA A 44 -22.65 -5.63 4.82
C ALA A 44 -21.21 -5.12 4.63
N HIS A 45 -20.76 -4.14 5.44
CA HIS A 45 -19.45 -3.50 5.24
C HIS A 45 -18.29 -4.50 5.32
N MET A 46 -18.33 -5.50 6.21
CA MET A 46 -17.25 -6.48 6.37
C MET A 46 -17.02 -7.31 5.11
N LEU A 47 -18.10 -7.79 4.47
CA LEU A 47 -18.01 -8.61 3.26
C LEU A 47 -17.56 -7.79 2.05
N LEU A 48 -18.10 -6.57 1.90
CA LEU A 48 -17.71 -5.67 0.83
C LEU A 48 -16.24 -5.27 0.95
N PHE A 49 -15.78 -4.99 2.17
CA PHE A 49 -14.39 -4.62 2.41
C PHE A 49 -13.44 -5.79 2.18
N ALA A 50 -13.75 -6.98 2.70
CA ALA A 50 -12.92 -8.16 2.44
C ALA A 50 -12.82 -8.46 0.94
N THR A 51 -13.94 -8.34 0.22
CA THR A 51 -13.96 -8.50 -1.25
C THR A 51 -13.12 -7.44 -1.94
N LEU A 52 -13.24 -6.18 -1.54
CA LEU A 52 -12.47 -5.08 -2.08
C LEU A 52 -10.98 -5.26 -1.84
N VAL A 53 -10.57 -5.66 -0.63
CA VAL A 53 -9.17 -5.96 -0.32
C VAL A 53 -8.65 -7.09 -1.21
N ILE A 54 -9.39 -8.19 -1.38
CA ILE A 54 -8.99 -9.30 -2.27
C ILE A 54 -8.83 -8.82 -3.72
N VAL A 55 -9.76 -8.00 -4.22
CA VAL A 55 -9.69 -7.41 -5.55
C VAL A 55 -8.43 -6.55 -5.68
N VAL A 56 -8.19 -5.65 -4.73
CA VAL A 56 -7.02 -4.78 -4.74
C VAL A 56 -5.73 -5.62 -4.70
N MET A 57 -5.64 -6.63 -3.84
CA MET A 57 -4.47 -7.52 -3.78
C MET A 57 -4.25 -8.31 -5.09
N LYS A 58 -5.33 -8.73 -5.76
CA LYS A 58 -5.26 -9.48 -7.02
C LYS A 58 -4.80 -8.61 -8.19
N PHE A 59 -5.34 -7.40 -8.31
CA PHE A 59 -5.07 -6.50 -9.44
C PHE A 59 -3.84 -5.61 -9.21
N PHE A 60 -3.52 -5.26 -7.96
CA PHE A 60 -2.39 -4.41 -7.57
C PHE A 60 -1.31 -5.24 -6.85
N ARG A 61 -0.76 -6.27 -7.51
CA ARG A 61 0.29 -7.15 -6.95
C ARG A 61 1.58 -6.42 -6.56
N GLY A 62 1.83 -5.22 -7.09
CA GLY A 62 2.94 -4.35 -6.68
C GLY A 62 2.60 -3.32 -5.61
N GLY A 63 1.35 -3.31 -5.12
CA GLY A 63 0.79 -2.24 -4.31
C GLY A 63 0.70 -0.89 -5.06
N LEU A 64 0.20 0.14 -4.39
CA LEU A 64 0.25 1.52 -4.87
C LEU A 64 1.69 1.98 -5.13
N PHE A 65 2.64 1.53 -4.30
CA PHE A 65 4.04 1.90 -4.44
C PHE A 65 4.70 1.32 -5.71
N GLY A 66 4.27 0.14 -6.18
CA GLY A 66 4.73 -0.45 -7.44
C GLY A 66 4.30 0.33 -8.69
N LEU A 67 3.21 1.09 -8.62
CA LEU A 67 2.77 2.02 -9.68
C LEU A 67 3.58 3.32 -9.70
N VAL A 68 4.08 3.77 -8.54
CA VAL A 68 4.85 5.03 -8.40
C VAL A 68 6.36 4.81 -8.49
N SER A 69 6.85 3.59 -8.22
CA SER A 69 8.26 3.20 -8.30
C SER A 69 8.91 3.49 -9.67
N PRO A 70 8.27 3.25 -10.83
CA PRO A 70 8.84 3.62 -12.13
C PRO A 70 9.07 5.14 -12.26
N TRP A 71 8.16 5.94 -11.71
CA TRP A 71 8.25 7.41 -11.68
C TRP A 71 9.33 7.93 -10.74
N LEU A 72 9.58 7.26 -9.60
CA LEU A 72 10.70 7.61 -8.71
C LEU A 72 12.05 7.20 -9.28
N LYS A 73 12.15 6.05 -9.96
CA LYS A 73 13.37 5.58 -10.62
C LYS A 73 13.77 6.48 -11.80
N GLN A 74 12.81 7.22 -12.37
CA GLN A 74 13.03 8.24 -13.40
C GLN A 74 13.71 9.51 -12.86
N LYS A 75 13.61 9.79 -11.56
CA LYS A 75 14.41 10.83 -10.90
C LYS A 75 15.81 10.30 -10.60
N ASN A 76 16.61 10.16 -11.66
CA ASN A 76 18.03 9.74 -11.72
C ASN A 76 18.96 10.55 -10.78
N LEU A 77 18.67 10.57 -9.48
CA LEU A 77 19.28 11.39 -8.43
C LEU A 77 20.44 10.66 -7.73
N ILE A 78 20.77 9.44 -8.16
CA ILE A 78 22.09 8.86 -7.92
C ILE A 78 23.00 9.32 -9.05
N GLY A 79 23.16 10.64 -9.16
CA GLY A 79 24.19 11.24 -9.98
C GLY A 79 25.53 10.85 -9.38
N LYS A 80 26.28 10.03 -10.13
CA LYS A 80 27.73 9.79 -10.02
C LYS A 80 28.28 9.87 -8.58
N ALA A 81 28.35 8.72 -7.90
CA ALA A 81 29.39 8.58 -6.89
C ALA A 81 30.74 8.78 -7.61
N PRO A 82 31.56 9.77 -7.24
CA PRO A 82 32.88 9.91 -7.83
C PRO A 82 33.67 8.62 -7.57
N PRO A 83 34.46 8.14 -8.54
CA PRO A 83 35.36 7.03 -8.29
C PRO A 83 36.32 7.49 -7.19
N PHE A 84 36.24 6.87 -6.03
CA PHE A 84 37.27 7.04 -5.00
C PHE A 84 38.49 6.29 -5.49
N THR A 85 39.26 6.94 -6.38
CA THR A 85 40.59 6.52 -6.77
C THR A 85 41.50 6.75 -5.58
N VAL A 86 41.64 5.72 -4.76
CA VAL A 86 42.82 5.54 -3.92
C VAL A 86 43.94 5.11 -4.85
N GLU A 87 44.67 6.10 -5.39
CA GLU A 87 46.07 5.88 -5.76
C GLU A 87 46.91 5.67 -4.49
#